data_AF-A0A8I1KEZ0-F1
#
_entry.id   AF-A0A8I1KEZ0-F1
#
_cell.length_a   1.000
_cell.length_b   1.000
_cell.length_c   1.000
_cell.angle_alpha   90.00
_cell.angle_beta   90.00
_cell.angle_gamma   90.00
#
_symmetry.space_group_name_H-M   'P 1'
#
loop_
_entity.id
_entity.type
_entity.pdbx_description
1 polymer ?
#
loop_
_entity_poly.entity_id
_entity_poly.type
_entity_poly.pdbx_seq_one_letter_code
_entity_poly.pdbx_strand_id
1 'polypeptide(L)'
;MKRLPWITALLLMSASTAALAAPDSCERVKSDIQQKIINNGVPESGFTLSIVPNDQADQAGTQVVGHCANDTFKILYTRTGSGAAEAQ
;
A
#
# COMPACT_ATOMS: atom_id res chain seq x y z
N MET A 1 -22.41 -32.50 38.57
CA MET A 1 -20.93 -32.48 38.46
C MET A 1 -20.62 -32.77 37.00
N LYS A 2 -19.82 -32.04 36.20
CA LYS A 2 -18.73 -31.10 36.45
C LYS A 2 -18.53 -30.39 35.09
N ARG A 3 -18.81 -29.09 35.01
CA ARG A 3 -17.85 -28.04 34.59
C ARG A 3 -16.85 -28.51 33.51
N LEU A 4 -16.98 -28.02 32.27
CA LEU A 4 -15.82 -27.44 31.58
C LEU A 4 -16.26 -26.44 30.48
N PRO A 5 -16.33 -25.14 30.81
CA PRO A 5 -16.53 -24.08 29.84
C PRO A 5 -15.16 -23.62 29.33
N TRP A 6 -14.73 -24.00 28.13
CA TRP A 6 -13.42 -23.55 27.65
C TRP A 6 -13.16 -23.61 26.15
N ILE A 7 -14.15 -23.34 25.29
CA ILE A 7 -13.86 -23.25 23.84
C ILE A 7 -14.74 -22.18 23.17
N THR A 8 -14.61 -20.90 23.56
CA THR A 8 -15.12 -19.77 22.75
C THR A 8 -14.56 -18.43 23.27
N ALA A 9 -13.26 -18.20 23.14
CA ALA A 9 -12.70 -16.83 23.28
C ALA A 9 -11.32 -16.65 22.65
N LEU A 10 -10.95 -17.48 21.66
CA LEU A 10 -9.69 -17.34 20.94
C LEU A 10 -9.95 -17.12 19.45
N LEU A 11 -10.59 -16.01 19.14
CA LEU A 11 -10.70 -15.47 17.79
C LEU A 11 -10.97 -13.98 17.97
N LEU A 12 -10.30 -13.14 17.17
CA LEU A 12 -10.27 -11.66 17.20
C LEU A 12 -9.17 -11.17 18.15
N MET A 13 -7.96 -10.77 17.72
CA MET A 13 -7.67 -9.83 16.65
C MET A 13 -6.27 -10.10 16.09
N SER A 14 -6.19 -10.75 14.93
CA SER A 14 -5.03 -10.66 14.06
C SER A 14 -5.10 -9.31 13.32
N ALA A 15 -4.66 -8.24 13.98
CA ALA A 15 -4.30 -7.01 13.30
C ALA A 15 -2.77 -6.97 13.25
N SER A 16 -2.19 -7.76 12.35
CA SER A 16 -0.82 -7.55 11.91
C SER A 16 -0.80 -6.20 11.21
N THR A 17 -0.58 -5.12 11.97
CA THR A 17 -0.11 -3.88 11.39
C THR A 17 1.31 -4.12 10.91
N ALA A 18 1.42 -4.61 9.67
CA ALA A 18 2.64 -4.51 8.91
C ALA A 18 2.89 -3.01 8.72
N ALA A 19 3.53 -2.39 9.71
CA ALA A 19 4.18 -1.11 9.55
C ALA A 19 5.34 -1.34 8.57
N LEU A 20 5.01 -1.31 7.28
CA LEU A 20 5.96 -1.34 6.20
C LEU A 20 6.68 0.01 6.23
N ALA A 21 7.69 0.11 7.10
CA ALA A 21 8.69 1.16 7.01
C ALA A 21 9.45 0.93 5.69
N ALA A 22 8.96 1.54 4.61
CA ALA A 22 9.69 1.58 3.36
C ALA A 22 11.07 2.20 3.62
N PRO A 23 12.14 1.68 3.01
CA PRO A 23 13.47 2.25 3.18
C PRO A 23 13.49 3.71 2.70
N ASP A 24 14.29 4.58 3.35
CA ASP A 24 14.40 6.03 3.04
C ASP A 24 14.59 6.29 1.52
N SER A 25 15.36 5.44 0.85
CA SER A 25 15.57 5.51 -0.60
C SER A 25 14.28 5.40 -1.41
N CYS A 26 13.30 4.61 -0.97
CA CYS A 26 12.00 4.49 -1.63
C CYS A 26 11.15 5.74 -1.46
N GLU A 27 11.22 6.41 -0.31
CA GLU A 27 10.47 7.65 -0.08
C GLU A 27 10.98 8.78 -1.00
N ARG A 28 12.30 8.86 -1.19
CA ARG A 28 12.93 9.81 -2.11
C ARG A 28 12.48 9.57 -3.56
N VAL A 29 12.49 8.33 -4.01
CA VAL A 29 12.02 7.96 -5.36
C VAL A 29 10.52 8.24 -5.53
N LYS A 30 9.71 7.91 -4.51
CA LYS A 30 8.28 8.23 -4.50
C LYS A 30 8.04 9.74 -4.66
N SER A 31 8.78 10.57 -3.93
CA SER A 31 8.65 12.03 -4.01
C SER A 31 9.07 12.57 -5.38
N ASP A 32 10.16 12.07 -5.96
CA ASP A 32 10.57 12.41 -7.33
C ASP A 32 9.47 12.08 -8.36
N ILE A 33 8.90 10.87 -8.29
CA ILE A 33 7.81 10.44 -9.15
C ILE A 33 6.57 11.33 -8.94
N GLN A 34 6.25 11.65 -7.69
CA GLN A 34 5.13 12.54 -7.36
C GLN A 34 5.30 13.90 -8.03
N GLN A 35 6.47 14.54 -7.86
CA GLN A 35 6.80 15.82 -8.48
C GLN A 35 6.73 15.73 -10.00
N LYS A 36 7.23 14.63 -10.58
CA LYS A 36 7.12 14.40 -12.02
C LYS A 36 5.68 14.33 -12.49
N ILE A 37 4.80 13.63 -11.77
CA ILE A 37 3.37 13.54 -12.08
C ILE A 37 2.70 14.93 -12.01
N ILE A 38 3.02 15.73 -10.99
CA ILE A 38 2.53 17.11 -10.83
C ILE A 38 3.01 18.01 -11.97
N ASN A 39 4.29 17.91 -12.32
CA ASN A 39 4.88 18.67 -13.43
C ASN A 39 4.27 18.31 -14.79
N ASN A 40 3.69 17.12 -14.93
CA ASN A 40 2.92 16.71 -16.11
C ASN A 40 1.45 17.19 -16.08
N GLY A 41 1.06 17.96 -15.06
CA GLY A 41 -0.26 18.59 -14.95
C GLY A 41 -1.30 17.81 -14.14
N VAL A 42 -0.91 16.73 -13.46
CA VAL A 42 -1.83 16.00 -12.58
C VAL A 42 -1.73 16.56 -11.15
N PRO A 43 -2.81 17.11 -10.58
CA PRO A 43 -2.76 17.69 -9.23
C PRO A 43 -2.49 16.61 -8.17
N GLU A 44 -1.82 16.96 -7.07
CA GLU A 44 -1.52 16.01 -5.98
C GLU A 44 -2.77 15.30 -5.43
N SER A 45 -3.90 16.00 -5.33
CA SER A 45 -5.15 15.39 -4.87
C SER A 45 -5.77 14.41 -5.88
N GLY A 46 -5.31 14.40 -7.13
CA GLY A 46 -5.81 13.55 -8.21
C GLY A 46 -5.21 12.15 -8.23
N PHE A 47 -4.22 11.86 -7.38
CA PHE A 47 -3.61 10.55 -7.30
C PHE A 47 -3.01 10.23 -5.93
N THR A 48 -2.63 8.98 -5.72
CA THR A 48 -1.91 8.51 -4.55
C THR A 48 -0.78 7.58 -4.98
N LEU A 49 0.36 7.67 -4.30
CA LEU A 49 1.49 6.78 -4.49
C LEU A 49 1.69 5.89 -3.26
N SER A 50 1.60 4.58 -3.44
CA SER A 50 1.82 3.57 -2.39
C SER A 50 3.11 2.80 -2.65
N ILE A 51 3.89 2.54 -1.60
CA ILE A 51 5.10 1.70 -1.69
C ILE A 51 4.73 0.33 -1.17
N VAL A 52 4.80 -0.70 -2.02
CA VAL A 52 4.47 -2.08 -1.65
C VAL A 52 5.62 -3.02 -2.03
N PRO A 53 5.79 -4.15 -1.34
CA PRO A 53 6.75 -5.17 -1.75
C PRO A 53 6.47 -5.67 -3.16
N ASN A 54 7.50 -6.10 -3.90
CA ASN A 54 7.39 -6.55 -5.29
C ASN A 54 6.33 -7.64 -5.51
N ASP A 55 6.19 -8.57 -4.56
CA ASP A 55 5.22 -9.66 -4.57
C ASP A 55 3.76 -9.17 -4.48
N GLN A 56 3.54 -7.99 -3.91
CA GLN A 56 2.22 -7.38 -3.68
C GLN A 56 1.91 -6.23 -4.65
N ALA A 57 2.75 -6.05 -5.68
CA ALA A 57 2.60 -4.91 -6.59
C ALA A 57 1.52 -5.09 -7.67
N ASP A 58 0.95 -6.29 -7.77
CA ASP A 58 -0.18 -6.60 -8.63
C ASP A 58 -1.49 -6.33 -7.88
N GLN A 59 -1.85 -5.05 -7.74
CA GLN A 59 -3.13 -4.65 -7.14
C GLN A 59 -4.07 -4.13 -8.22
N ALA A 60 -5.31 -4.62 -8.23
CA ALA A 60 -6.34 -4.18 -9.16
C ALA A 60 -6.57 -2.66 -9.06
N GLY A 61 -6.70 -1.99 -10.21
CA GLY A 61 -6.94 -0.55 -10.27
C GLY A 61 -5.73 0.33 -9.92
N THR A 62 -4.54 -0.25 -9.80
CA THR A 62 -3.29 0.47 -9.57
C THR A 62 -2.30 0.28 -10.73
N GLN A 63 -1.38 1.22 -10.89
CA GLN A 63 -0.36 1.18 -11.94
C GLN A 63 1.05 1.25 -11.33
N VAL A 64 1.92 0.32 -11.68
CA VAL A 64 3.33 0.39 -11.28
C VAL A 64 4.02 1.52 -12.05
N VAL A 65 4.47 2.56 -11.34
CA VAL A 65 5.14 3.74 -11.91
C VAL A 65 6.61 3.84 -11.52
N GLY A 66 7.08 3.01 -10.60
CA GLY A 66 8.47 3.00 -10.17
C GLY A 66 8.84 1.80 -9.32
N HIS A 67 10.14 1.64 -9.12
CA HIS A 67 10.76 0.54 -8.38
C HIS A 67 11.86 1.14 -7.48
N CYS A 68 12.07 0.57 -6.30
CA CYS A 68 13.08 1.05 -5.36
C CYS A 68 13.67 -0.09 -4.53
N ALA A 69 14.83 0.17 -3.91
CA ALA A 69 15.63 -0.80 -3.15
C ALA A 69 15.92 -2.08 -3.96
N ASN A 70 16.52 -1.95 -5.14
CA ASN A 70 16.86 -3.06 -6.05
C ASN A 70 15.66 -3.96 -6.38
N ASP A 71 14.56 -3.35 -6.83
CA ASP A 71 13.33 -4.05 -7.21
C ASP A 71 12.65 -4.84 -6.07
N THR A 72 13.04 -4.60 -4.81
CA THR A 72 12.39 -5.21 -3.65
C THR A 72 11.01 -4.61 -3.42
N PHE A 73 10.84 -3.32 -3.73
CA PHE A 73 9.58 -2.59 -3.58
C PHE A 73 9.19 -1.90 -4.89
N LYS A 74 7.88 -1.81 -5.13
CA LYS A 74 7.29 -1.05 -6.24
C LYS A 74 6.46 0.11 -5.71
N ILE A 75 6.38 1.14 -6.55
CA ILE A 75 5.63 2.36 -6.29
C ILE A 75 4.40 2.31 -7.19
N LEU A 76 3.25 2.15 -6.57
CA LEU A 76 1.96 2.02 -7.23
C LEU A 76 1.28 3.38 -7.28
N TYR A 77 0.78 3.72 -8.44
CA TYR A 77 -0.06 4.87 -8.71
C TYR A 77 -1.53 4.45 -8.68
N THR A 78 -2.31 5.17 -7.88
CA THR A 78 -3.77 5.03 -7.84
C THR A 78 -4.39 6.36 -8.16
N ARG A 79 -5.29 6.41 -9.14
CA ARG A 79 -6.00 7.65 -9.48
C ARG A 79 -7.14 7.89 -8.50
N THR A 80 -7.17 9.07 -7.88
CA THR A 80 -8.28 9.51 -7.04
C THR A 80 -9.50 9.70 -7.93
N GLY A 81 -10.42 8.72 -7.92
CA GLY A 81 -11.63 8.72 -8.76
C GLY A 81 -11.84 7.47 -9.62
N SER A 82 -10.85 6.58 -9.74
CA SER A 82 -11.00 5.34 -10.55
C SER A 82 -10.71 4.05 -9.78
N GLY A 83 -10.16 4.11 -8.56
CA GLY A 83 -9.75 2.90 -7.83
C GLY A 83 -9.77 2.98 -6.30
N ALA A 84 -10.37 4.02 -5.70
CA ALA A 84 -10.59 4.08 -4.24
C ALA A 84 -11.91 3.42 -3.80
N ALA A 85 -12.59 2.71 -4.71
CA ALA A 85 -13.89 2.09 -4.51
C ALA A 85 -13.83 0.55 -4.57
N GLU A 86 -12.78 -0.08 -4.04
CA GLU A 86 -12.84 -1.52 -3.75
C GLU A 86 -11.82 -1.92 -2.66
N ALA A 87 -12.10 -1.47 -1.43
CA ALA A 87 -11.58 -2.09 -0.22
C ALA A 87 -12.55 -1.78 0.93
N GLN A 88 -13.71 -2.44 0.89
CA GLN A 88 -14.57 -2.67 2.05
C GLN A 88 -14.54 -4.16 2.38
#